data_AF-A0A1M5Z7Y0-F1
#
_entry.id   AF-A0A1M5Z7Y0-F1
#
_cell.length_a   1.000
_cell.length_b   1.000
_cell.length_c   1.000
_cell.angle_alpha   90.00
_cell.angle_beta   90.00
_cell.angle_gamma   90.00
#
_symmetry.space_group_name_H-M   'P 1'
#
loop_
_entity.id
_entity.type
_entity.pdbx_description
1 polymer ?
#
loop_
_entity_poly.entity_id
_entity_poly.type
_entity_poly.pdbx_seq_one_letter_code
_entity_poly.pdbx_strand_id
1 'polypeptide(L)'
;MKKLIGFIRVFVGVLFIISGFVKLNDPVGFSFKLQEYFAPDVLNMEFMSPFALGLAIILVIVELVLGVALIIGYYKRLTMWLLLLMIIFFTFLTFYSAYFNKVTDCGCFGDALPLTPWQSFTKDVILLIMIVFLFIHIKHIKPFFSNFSRSIIIFATFIACLSFGYYVLMHLPAIDFRAYKEGVNISEGMTIPEGAPEAVFDYHWKFNINGEEKIITTQGEYPSSDGEFVAVETEVVEKGYVPPIHDFTIEKDGDNFTEKFLNTPNLIVIIAYDLSKTEWNGWPVIKELTNQALKKGYSVIGLTASGDASVNDLKEKQNINFDFYFTDATTLKTIVRSNPGIVKLHNGTIIQKRHWNDADEIELETLPSAKTSLDLKLKHRLDSIARYDQLYRPILQETDEQKRKALAEKSGLNLEDYSGDLWKKQRMIDTSNLKIVKHILDTQGYPGKSVVGEPTNLIALDVIEHNPIQIEQYLELFKIAAEAGEIPKSRVAVLEDKYLMQNNKEQLYGSQAQITAANGFFIWPIKDVAMVNERRKAAGFERSIEEYVADLMGEDAKFRALKLSEIKRL
;
A
#
# COMPACT_ATOMS: atom_id res chain seq x y z
N MET A 1 54.41 4.94 17.32
CA MET A 1 54.11 4.04 16.18
C MET A 1 53.33 2.78 16.56
N LYS A 2 53.84 1.87 17.41
CA LYS A 2 53.12 0.60 17.75
C LYS A 2 51.75 0.80 18.44
N LYS A 3 51.64 1.74 19.39
CA LYS A 3 50.36 2.08 20.05
C LYS A 3 49.34 2.66 19.06
N LEU A 4 49.78 3.53 18.16
CA LEU A 4 48.95 4.12 17.10
C LEU A 4 48.40 3.05 16.14
N ILE A 5 49.26 2.12 15.68
CA ILE A 5 48.84 1.00 14.81
C ILE A 5 47.83 0.11 15.54
N GLY A 6 48.05 -0.16 16.83
CA GLY A 6 47.10 -0.91 17.66
C GLY A 6 45.75 -0.22 17.78
N PHE A 7 45.75 1.09 18.03
CA PHE A 7 44.53 1.90 18.09
C PHE A 7 43.78 1.89 16.75
N ILE A 8 44.44 2.24 15.64
CA ILE A 8 43.81 2.31 14.32
C ILE A 8 43.25 0.93 13.92
N ARG A 9 43.97 -0.14 14.21
CA ARG A 9 43.49 -1.52 13.98
C ARG A 9 42.21 -1.83 14.72
N VAL A 10 42.15 -1.52 16.02
CA VAL A 10 40.95 -1.77 16.84
C VAL A 10 39.81 -0.88 16.37
N PHE A 11 40.08 0.41 16.13
CA PHE A 11 39.10 1.38 15.67
C PHE A 11 38.47 0.97 14.32
N VAL A 12 39.29 0.68 13.29
CA VAL A 12 38.81 0.21 11.98
C VAL A 12 38.05 -1.11 12.13
N GLY A 13 38.57 -2.05 12.92
CA GLY A 13 37.90 -3.33 13.13
C GLY A 13 36.53 -3.19 13.79
N VAL A 14 36.40 -2.31 14.79
CA VAL A 14 35.13 -2.01 15.47
C VAL A 14 34.15 -1.34 14.51
N LEU A 15 34.60 -0.39 13.69
CA LEU A 15 33.72 0.26 12.71
C LEU A 15 33.15 -0.73 11.69
N PHE A 16 33.96 -1.66 11.19
CA PHE A 16 33.49 -2.71 10.27
C PHE A 16 32.52 -3.68 10.96
N ILE A 17 32.76 -4.02 12.24
CA ILE A 17 31.82 -4.85 13.00
C ILE A 17 30.48 -4.14 13.20
N ILE A 18 30.49 -2.85 13.58
CA ILE A 18 29.25 -2.07 13.77
C ILE A 18 28.51 -1.92 12.43
N SER A 19 29.21 -1.50 11.38
CA SER A 19 28.64 -1.34 10.04
C SER A 19 28.07 -2.66 9.51
N GLY A 20 28.82 -3.76 9.62
CA GLY A 20 28.35 -5.09 9.25
C GLY A 20 27.17 -5.56 10.10
N PHE A 21 27.19 -5.34 11.43
CA PHE A 21 26.09 -5.76 12.30
C PHE A 21 24.79 -5.04 11.97
N VAL A 22 24.82 -3.72 11.73
CA VAL A 22 23.60 -2.99 11.37
C VAL A 22 23.02 -3.45 10.04
N LYS A 23 23.86 -3.70 9.03
CA LYS A 23 23.41 -4.28 7.76
C LYS A 23 22.92 -5.73 7.92
N LEU A 24 23.49 -6.49 8.86
CA LEU A 24 23.08 -7.88 9.12
C LEU A 24 21.75 -7.94 9.87
N ASN A 25 21.44 -6.92 10.66
CA ASN A 25 20.14 -6.77 11.31
C ASN A 25 19.03 -6.50 10.26
N ASP A 26 19.35 -5.85 9.14
CA ASP A 26 18.41 -5.63 8.02
C ASP A 26 19.04 -5.91 6.64
N PRO A 27 19.26 -7.20 6.30
CA PRO A 27 19.87 -7.58 5.03
C PRO A 27 18.92 -7.35 3.85
N VAL A 28 17.60 -7.37 4.10
CA VAL A 28 16.57 -7.07 3.09
C VAL A 28 16.64 -5.60 2.68
N GLY A 29 16.70 -4.68 3.65
CA GLY A 29 16.90 -3.26 3.39
C GLY A 29 18.18 -2.99 2.61
N PHE A 30 19.30 -3.61 3.01
CA PHE A 30 20.56 -3.49 2.27
C PHE A 30 20.46 -4.06 0.84
N SER A 31 19.70 -5.14 0.62
CA SER A 31 19.46 -5.69 -0.72
C SER A 31 18.72 -4.73 -1.64
N PHE A 32 17.78 -3.93 -1.12
CA PHE A 32 17.10 -2.89 -1.91
C PHE A 32 18.08 -1.81 -2.35
N LYS A 33 19.03 -1.42 -1.51
CA LYS A 33 20.11 -0.49 -1.89
C LYS A 33 20.99 -1.05 -3.00
N LEU A 34 21.33 -2.35 -2.95
CA LEU A 34 22.04 -2.98 -4.07
C LEU A 34 21.23 -2.96 -5.37
N GLN A 35 19.91 -3.19 -5.30
CA GLN A 35 19.04 -3.10 -6.48
C GLN A 35 18.99 -1.69 -7.07
N GLU A 36 18.99 -0.64 -6.23
CA GLU A 36 19.11 0.75 -6.69
C GLU A 36 20.44 0.95 -7.46
N TYR A 37 21.56 0.42 -6.98
CA TYR A 37 22.83 0.48 -7.71
C TYR A 37 22.82 -0.31 -9.03
N PHE A 38 22.08 -1.42 -9.10
CA PHE A 38 21.99 -2.24 -10.31
C PHE A 38 21.05 -1.66 -11.39
N ALA A 39 20.29 -0.62 -11.06
CA ALA A 39 19.32 -0.01 -11.96
C ALA A 39 19.97 0.50 -13.27
N PRO A 40 19.22 0.53 -14.39
CA PRO A 40 19.70 0.98 -15.70
C PRO A 40 20.38 2.35 -15.70
N ASP A 41 19.91 3.26 -14.85
CA ASP A 41 20.38 4.65 -14.79
C ASP A 41 21.54 4.87 -13.80
N VAL A 42 22.03 3.80 -13.15
CA VAL A 42 23.17 3.82 -12.22
C VAL A 42 24.34 3.00 -12.77
N LEU A 43 24.37 1.68 -12.55
CA LEU A 43 25.42 0.79 -13.09
C LEU A 43 24.98 0.01 -14.33
N ASN A 44 23.69 0.02 -14.68
CA ASN A 44 23.14 -0.74 -15.79
C ASN A 44 23.42 -2.25 -15.70
N MET A 45 23.19 -2.82 -14.52
CA MET A 45 23.47 -4.23 -14.19
C MET A 45 22.22 -4.95 -13.66
N GLU A 46 21.06 -4.69 -14.27
CA GLU A 46 19.76 -5.19 -13.78
C GLU A 46 19.70 -6.72 -13.64
N PHE A 47 20.49 -7.45 -14.44
CA PHE A 47 20.65 -8.91 -14.31
C PHE A 47 21.14 -9.36 -12.93
N MET A 48 21.74 -8.47 -12.13
CA MET A 48 22.19 -8.73 -10.76
C MET A 48 21.09 -8.58 -9.71
N SER A 49 19.99 -7.89 -10.03
CA SER A 49 18.88 -7.61 -9.10
C SER A 49 18.26 -8.87 -8.45
N PRO A 50 18.07 -10.00 -9.16
CA PRO A 50 17.61 -11.25 -8.55
C PRO A 50 18.56 -11.82 -7.49
N PHE A 51 19.86 -11.52 -7.60
CA PHE A 51 20.89 -12.01 -6.69
C PHE A 51 21.17 -11.04 -5.54
N ALA A 52 20.53 -9.87 -5.51
CA ALA A 52 20.84 -8.79 -4.57
C ALA A 52 20.76 -9.21 -3.09
N LEU A 53 19.75 -9.99 -2.70
CA LEU A 53 19.64 -10.47 -1.31
C LEU A 53 20.78 -11.42 -0.93
N GLY A 54 21.13 -12.37 -1.80
CA GLY A 54 22.25 -13.27 -1.58
C GLY A 54 23.59 -12.52 -1.48
N LEU A 55 23.79 -11.54 -2.37
CA LEU A 55 24.98 -10.68 -2.35
C LEU A 55 25.04 -9.82 -1.09
N ALA A 56 23.91 -9.24 -0.65
CA ALA A 56 23.81 -8.46 0.57
C ALA A 56 24.26 -9.28 1.78
N ILE A 57 23.72 -10.49 1.95
CA ILE A 57 24.08 -11.38 3.07
C ILE A 57 25.57 -11.74 3.04
N ILE A 58 26.10 -12.15 1.88
CA ILE A 58 27.51 -12.54 1.74
C ILE A 58 28.42 -11.35 2.08
N LEU A 59 28.16 -10.19 1.50
CA LEU A 59 28.98 -9.00 1.69
C LEU A 59 29.04 -8.60 3.17
N VAL A 60 27.88 -8.60 3.83
CA VAL A 60 27.75 -8.19 5.23
C VAL A 60 28.43 -9.16 6.19
N ILE A 61 28.28 -10.47 5.94
CA ILE A 61 28.99 -11.49 6.73
C ILE A 61 30.50 -11.34 6.55
N VAL A 62 30.97 -11.13 5.30
CA VAL A 62 32.39 -10.89 5.01
C VAL A 62 32.89 -9.66 5.76
N GLU A 63 32.14 -8.56 5.74
CA GLU A 63 32.49 -7.32 6.43
C GLU A 63 32.67 -7.53 7.95
N LEU A 64 31.72 -8.19 8.60
CA LEU A 64 31.76 -8.45 10.05
C LEU A 64 32.92 -9.40 10.41
N VAL A 65 33.09 -10.49 9.64
CA VAL A 65 34.18 -11.45 9.83
C VAL A 65 35.54 -10.80 9.61
N LEU A 66 35.69 -9.92 8.61
CA LEU A 66 36.93 -9.18 8.37
C LEU A 66 37.23 -8.17 9.48
N GLY A 67 36.20 -7.51 10.03
CA GLY A 67 36.34 -6.64 11.20
C GLY A 67 36.90 -7.40 12.41
N VAL A 68 36.33 -8.56 12.74
CA VAL A 68 36.84 -9.43 13.82
C VAL A 68 38.23 -9.96 13.51
N ALA A 69 38.48 -10.42 12.27
CA ALA A 69 39.77 -10.91 11.82
C ALA A 69 40.88 -9.86 11.95
N LEU A 70 40.57 -8.60 11.64
CA LEU A 70 41.50 -7.48 11.80
C LEU A 70 41.84 -7.28 13.28
N ILE A 71 40.84 -7.24 14.17
CA ILE A 71 41.05 -7.05 15.61
C ILE A 71 41.92 -8.16 16.16
N ILE A 72 41.63 -9.44 15.90
CA ILE A 72 42.39 -10.56 16.47
C ILE A 72 43.70 -10.85 15.70
N GLY A 73 43.85 -10.34 14.48
CA GLY A 73 45.05 -10.50 13.64
C GLY A 73 45.10 -11.87 12.96
N TYR A 74 43.95 -12.41 12.58
CA TYR A 74 43.83 -13.64 11.82
C TYR A 74 44.25 -13.42 10.37
N TYR A 75 45.01 -14.35 9.78
CA TYR A 75 45.54 -14.29 8.40
C TYR A 75 45.81 -12.88 7.84
N LYS A 76 46.56 -12.07 8.59
CA LYS A 76 46.69 -10.62 8.37
C LYS A 76 46.91 -10.16 6.92
N ARG A 77 47.69 -10.90 6.12
CA ARG A 77 47.89 -10.55 4.70
C ARG A 77 46.60 -10.63 3.90
N LEU A 78 45.87 -11.74 4.03
CA LEU A 78 44.60 -11.93 3.36
C LEU A 78 43.55 -10.94 3.86
N THR A 79 43.40 -10.79 5.19
CA THR A 79 42.45 -9.85 5.79
C THR A 79 42.68 -8.42 5.33
N MET A 80 43.93 -7.95 5.30
CA MET A 80 44.24 -6.60 4.84
C MET A 80 43.97 -6.40 3.34
N TRP A 81 44.24 -7.41 2.49
CA TRP A 81 43.92 -7.35 1.06
C TRP A 81 42.41 -7.31 0.82
N LEU A 82 41.64 -8.16 1.49
CA LEU A 82 40.18 -8.19 1.36
C LEU A 82 39.53 -6.89 1.88
N LEU A 83 40.00 -6.38 3.02
CA LEU A 83 39.57 -5.08 3.54
C LEU A 83 39.87 -3.93 2.58
N LEU A 84 41.07 -3.92 1.99
CA LEU A 84 41.48 -2.89 1.03
C LEU A 84 40.63 -2.96 -0.24
N LEU A 85 40.40 -4.15 -0.80
CA LEU A 85 39.55 -4.32 -1.97
C LEU A 85 38.11 -3.85 -1.68
N MET A 86 37.56 -4.25 -0.54
CA MET A 86 36.19 -3.92 -0.16
C MET A 86 36.01 -2.42 0.08
N ILE A 87 36.94 -1.75 0.78
CA ILE A 87 36.83 -0.30 1.00
C ILE A 87 37.05 0.49 -0.29
N ILE A 88 37.94 0.04 -1.20
CA ILE A 88 38.09 0.68 -2.52
C ILE A 88 36.78 0.57 -3.32
N PHE A 89 36.16 -0.61 -3.32
CA PHE A 89 34.87 -0.83 -3.97
C PHE A 89 33.77 0.08 -3.40
N PHE A 90 33.64 0.14 -2.07
CA PHE A 90 32.66 1.03 -1.43
C PHE A 90 32.95 2.51 -1.66
N THR A 91 34.22 2.93 -1.59
CA THR A 91 34.63 4.31 -1.88
C THR A 91 34.24 4.70 -3.31
N PHE A 92 34.35 3.78 -4.28
CA PHE A 92 33.87 4.00 -5.64
C PHE A 92 32.35 4.15 -5.71
N LEU A 93 31.58 3.26 -5.05
CA LEU A 93 30.13 3.36 -5.03
C LEU A 93 29.63 4.64 -4.34
N THR A 94 30.21 5.00 -3.20
CA THR A 94 29.85 6.21 -2.45
C THR A 94 30.23 7.47 -3.21
N PHE A 95 31.37 7.47 -3.90
CA PHE A 95 31.74 8.55 -4.83
C PHE A 95 30.74 8.70 -5.97
N TYR A 96 30.40 7.60 -6.65
CA TYR A 96 29.43 7.61 -7.75
C TYR A 96 28.08 8.18 -7.28
N SER A 97 27.61 7.72 -6.11
CA SER A 97 26.41 8.21 -5.44
C SER A 97 26.43 9.72 -5.22
N ALA A 98 27.54 10.23 -4.68
CA ALA A 98 27.70 11.63 -4.31
C ALA A 98 27.91 12.56 -5.51
N TYR A 99 28.58 12.08 -6.56
CA TYR A 99 28.87 12.86 -7.75
C TYR A 99 27.68 12.95 -8.71
N PHE A 100 26.96 11.84 -8.91
CA PHE A 100 25.83 11.77 -9.86
C PHE A 100 24.46 11.98 -9.19
N ASN A 101 24.39 12.16 -7.88
CA ASN A 101 23.15 12.32 -7.10
C ASN A 101 22.10 11.21 -7.36
N LYS A 102 22.57 9.97 -7.58
CA LYS A 102 21.72 8.84 -7.98
C LYS A 102 21.13 8.04 -6.83
N VAL A 103 21.90 7.84 -5.76
CA VAL A 103 21.47 7.11 -4.56
C VAL A 103 21.69 8.01 -3.35
N THR A 104 20.62 8.30 -2.61
CA THR A 104 20.62 9.29 -1.51
C THR A 104 21.13 8.72 -0.19
N ASP A 105 21.14 7.39 -0.04
CA ASP A 105 21.70 6.68 1.11
C ASP A 105 22.51 5.47 0.63
N CYS A 106 23.83 5.49 0.90
CA CYS A 106 24.77 4.45 0.51
C CYS A 106 24.65 3.15 1.34
N GLY A 107 23.80 3.13 2.39
CA GLY A 107 23.50 1.94 3.19
C GLY A 107 24.63 1.47 4.10
N CYS A 108 25.69 2.27 4.28
CA CYS A 108 26.87 1.87 5.06
C CYS A 108 26.57 1.61 6.54
N PHE A 109 25.59 2.28 7.15
CA PHE A 109 25.15 1.99 8.52
C PHE A 109 23.66 1.62 8.56
N GLY A 110 23.11 1.18 7.43
CA GLY A 110 21.67 0.99 7.25
C GLY A 110 20.86 2.19 7.78
N ASP A 111 19.65 1.89 8.25
CA ASP A 111 18.73 2.91 8.78
C ASP A 111 19.13 3.45 10.17
N ALA A 112 20.19 2.94 10.80
CA ALA A 112 20.59 3.38 12.14
C ALA A 112 21.25 4.77 12.16
N LEU A 113 21.99 5.11 11.10
CA LEU A 113 22.67 6.39 10.93
C LEU A 113 22.62 6.78 9.44
N PRO A 114 21.53 7.42 8.97
CA PRO A 114 21.44 7.89 7.60
C PRO A 114 22.49 8.99 7.39
N LEU A 115 23.39 8.76 6.43
CA LEU A 115 24.46 9.69 6.07
C LEU A 115 24.21 10.22 4.67
N THR A 116 24.44 11.53 4.47
CA THR A 116 24.39 12.08 3.11
C THR A 116 25.46 11.42 2.22
N PRO A 117 25.29 11.43 0.87
CA PRO A 117 26.27 10.81 -0.02
C PRO A 117 27.70 11.30 0.21
N TRP A 118 27.89 12.62 0.39
CA TRP A 118 29.20 13.21 0.69
C TRP A 118 29.77 12.85 2.06
N GLN A 119 28.92 12.71 3.09
CA GLN A 119 29.36 12.22 4.40
C GLN A 119 29.81 10.74 4.31
N SER A 120 29.05 9.91 3.58
CA SER A 120 29.39 8.52 3.34
C SER A 120 30.72 8.37 2.60
N PHE A 121 30.91 9.13 1.52
CA PHE A 121 32.17 9.14 0.76
C PHE A 121 33.35 9.60 1.61
N THR A 122 33.21 10.69 2.36
CA THR A 122 34.29 11.22 3.22
C THR A 122 34.72 10.19 4.26
N LYS A 123 33.75 9.52 4.89
CA LYS A 123 34.01 8.45 5.86
C LYS A 123 34.74 7.27 5.21
N ASP A 124 34.35 6.86 4.01
CA ASP A 124 35.04 5.79 3.28
C ASP A 124 36.48 6.17 2.90
N VAL A 125 36.73 7.41 2.49
CA VAL A 125 38.08 7.92 2.22
C VAL A 125 38.96 7.92 3.49
N ILE A 126 38.42 8.35 4.63
CA ILE A 126 39.13 8.31 5.92
C ILE A 126 39.49 6.86 6.28
N LEU A 127 38.53 5.94 6.14
CA LEU A 127 38.74 4.51 6.36
C LEU A 127 39.78 3.92 5.40
N LEU A 128 39.74 4.31 4.12
CA LEU A 128 40.72 3.90 3.12
C LEU A 128 42.13 4.34 3.52
N ILE A 129 42.32 5.60 3.95
CA ILE A 129 43.61 6.11 4.43
C ILE A 129 44.11 5.30 5.63
N MET A 130 43.23 5.03 6.60
CA MET A 130 43.57 4.23 7.78
C MET A 130 43.95 2.78 7.39
N ILE A 131 43.23 2.16 6.46
CA ILE A 131 43.49 0.80 5.98
C ILE A 131 44.80 0.74 5.20
N VAL A 132 45.09 1.72 4.34
CA VAL A 132 46.38 1.84 3.62
C VAL A 132 47.53 2.01 4.61
N PHE A 133 47.36 2.84 5.64
CA PHE A 133 48.35 2.98 6.70
C PHE A 133 48.63 1.65 7.42
N LEU A 134 47.59 0.89 7.77
CA LEU A 134 47.72 -0.45 8.35
C LEU A 134 48.35 -1.46 7.38
N PHE A 135 48.05 -1.33 6.08
CA PHE A 135 48.56 -2.21 5.02
C PHE A 135 50.07 -2.06 4.84
N ILE A 136 50.57 -0.82 4.81
CA ILE A 136 52.01 -0.52 4.77
C ILE A 136 52.70 -1.06 6.03
N HIS A 137 52.04 -0.95 7.18
CA HIS A 137 52.58 -1.36 8.49
C HIS A 137 52.16 -2.77 8.93
N ILE A 138 51.77 -3.64 8.01
CA ILE A 138 51.23 -4.99 8.28
C ILE A 138 52.14 -5.88 9.16
N LYS A 139 53.45 -5.62 9.13
CA LYS A 139 54.44 -6.32 9.97
C LYS A 139 54.19 -6.11 11.47
N HIS A 140 53.61 -4.98 11.85
CA HIS A 140 53.32 -4.62 13.24
C HIS A 140 51.99 -5.14 13.77
N ILE A 141 51.13 -5.70 12.90
CA ILE A 141 49.91 -6.39 13.31
C ILE A 141 50.31 -7.75 13.91
N LYS A 142 50.28 -7.81 15.25
CA LYS A 142 50.53 -9.03 16.02
C LYS A 142 49.21 -9.71 16.40
N PRO A 143 49.10 -11.04 16.23
CA PRO A 143 47.88 -11.74 16.60
C PRO A 143 47.64 -11.66 18.11
N PHE A 144 46.38 -11.54 18.50
CA PHE A 144 45.93 -11.84 19.85
C PHE A 144 45.56 -13.33 19.89
N PHE A 145 45.87 -14.03 20.99
CA PHE A 145 45.60 -15.47 21.17
C PHE A 145 46.42 -16.44 20.29
N SER A 146 46.31 -17.73 20.60
CA SER A 146 46.91 -18.85 19.85
C SER A 146 46.22 -19.08 18.50
N ASN A 147 46.89 -19.79 17.58
CA ASN A 147 46.34 -20.05 16.23
C ASN A 147 44.98 -20.75 16.28
N PHE A 148 44.85 -21.77 17.13
CA PHE A 148 43.61 -22.53 17.32
C PHE A 148 42.47 -21.64 17.82
N SER A 149 42.72 -20.82 18.85
CA SER A 149 41.71 -19.92 19.42
C SER A 149 41.19 -18.92 18.39
N ARG A 150 42.08 -18.35 17.55
CA ARG A 150 41.65 -17.42 16.49
C ARG A 150 40.79 -18.10 15.44
N SER A 151 41.12 -19.31 15.01
CA SER A 151 40.30 -20.07 14.06
C SER A 151 38.92 -20.37 14.62
N ILE A 152 38.83 -20.75 15.90
CA ILE A 152 37.54 -20.95 16.59
C ILE A 152 36.73 -19.65 16.62
N ILE A 153 37.35 -18.52 17.01
CA ILE A 153 36.64 -17.23 17.09
C ILE A 153 36.05 -16.84 15.72
N ILE A 154 36.82 -16.99 14.65
CA ILE A 154 36.34 -16.68 13.29
C ILE A 154 35.22 -17.61 12.86
N PHE A 155 35.37 -18.92 13.10
CA PHE A 155 34.32 -19.88 12.78
C PHE A 155 33.04 -19.61 13.57
N ALA A 156 33.15 -19.36 14.89
CA ALA A 156 32.02 -19.02 15.74
C ALA A 156 31.35 -17.70 15.30
N THR A 157 32.14 -16.68 14.93
CA THR A 157 31.61 -15.42 14.38
C THR A 157 30.83 -15.69 13.10
N PHE A 158 31.38 -16.47 12.18
CA PHE A 158 30.72 -16.80 10.92
C PHE A 158 29.39 -17.54 11.13
N ILE A 159 29.37 -18.56 12.00
CA ILE A 159 28.15 -19.28 12.35
C ILE A 159 27.14 -18.35 13.04
N ALA A 160 27.58 -17.50 13.96
CA ALA A 160 26.70 -16.52 14.61
C ALA A 160 26.07 -15.56 13.61
N CYS A 161 26.84 -15.06 12.63
CA CYS A 161 26.30 -14.21 11.57
C CYS A 161 25.28 -14.94 10.69
N LEU A 162 25.52 -16.22 10.35
CA LEU A 162 24.57 -17.02 9.57
C LEU A 162 23.28 -17.27 10.36
N SER A 163 23.38 -17.66 11.63
CA SER A 163 22.22 -17.89 12.49
C SER A 163 21.41 -16.62 12.71
N PHE A 164 22.07 -15.48 12.96
CA PHE A 164 21.39 -14.19 13.12
C PHE A 164 20.77 -13.70 11.81
N GLY A 165 21.50 -13.82 10.69
CA GLY A 165 20.97 -13.51 9.36
C GLY A 165 19.73 -14.34 9.01
N TYR A 166 19.76 -15.64 9.31
CA TYR A 166 18.58 -16.51 9.15
C TYR A 166 17.42 -16.07 10.04
N TYR A 167 17.70 -15.76 11.30
CA TYR A 167 16.68 -15.27 12.24
C TYR A 167 15.98 -14.01 11.72
N VAL A 168 16.71 -12.96 11.33
CA VAL A 168 16.07 -11.70 10.90
C VAL A 168 15.31 -11.82 9.58
N LEU A 169 15.70 -12.78 8.72
CA LEU A 169 14.94 -13.10 7.50
C LEU A 169 13.63 -13.83 7.80
N MET A 170 13.54 -14.51 8.94
CA MET A 170 12.34 -15.25 9.34
C MET A 170 11.47 -14.49 10.35
N HIS A 171 11.99 -13.50 11.08
CA HIS A 171 11.33 -12.89 12.24
C HIS A 171 11.36 -11.35 12.30
N LEU A 172 11.68 -10.67 11.19
CA LEU A 172 12.00 -9.23 11.12
C LEU A 172 13.34 -8.85 11.78
N PRO A 173 13.88 -7.64 11.48
CA PRO A 173 15.04 -7.10 12.19
C PRO A 173 14.85 -7.08 13.71
N ALA A 174 15.88 -7.51 14.45
CA ALA A 174 15.84 -7.54 15.92
C ALA A 174 15.77 -6.14 16.54
N ILE A 175 16.34 -5.13 15.87
CA ILE A 175 16.22 -3.73 16.23
C ILE A 175 15.63 -2.97 15.04
N ASP A 176 14.56 -2.24 15.27
CA ASP A 176 13.94 -1.41 14.24
C ASP A 176 14.39 0.05 14.35
N PHE A 177 15.24 0.48 13.40
CA PHE A 177 15.74 1.84 13.32
C PHE A 177 14.87 2.77 12.45
N ARG A 178 13.81 2.23 11.81
CA ARG A 178 13.01 2.95 10.82
C ARG A 178 11.98 3.85 11.46
N ALA A 179 11.46 4.79 10.68
CA ALA A 179 10.43 5.74 11.11
C ALA A 179 9.14 5.05 11.60
N TYR A 180 8.85 3.84 11.13
CA TYR A 180 7.63 3.08 11.45
C TYR A 180 7.83 2.03 12.56
N LYS A 181 8.78 2.21 13.49
CA LYS A 181 8.97 1.27 14.61
C LYS A 181 7.73 1.23 15.52
N GLU A 182 7.58 0.14 16.28
CA GLU A 182 6.49 0.02 17.27
C GLU A 182 6.50 1.20 18.26
N GLY A 183 5.30 1.67 18.62
CA GLY A 183 5.07 2.84 19.47
C GLY A 183 4.99 4.18 18.74
N VAL A 184 5.34 4.25 17.44
CA VAL A 184 5.22 5.49 16.65
C VAL A 184 3.79 5.67 16.14
N ASN A 185 3.29 6.90 16.20
CA ASN A 185 2.07 7.31 15.51
C ASN A 185 2.40 7.86 14.11
N ILE A 186 1.78 7.26 13.09
CA ILE A 186 2.03 7.63 11.68
C ILE A 186 1.57 9.06 11.39
N SER A 187 0.40 9.46 11.90
CA SER A 187 -0.13 10.83 11.72
C SER A 187 0.80 11.86 12.36
N GLU A 188 1.24 11.63 13.59
CA GLU A 188 2.21 12.53 14.26
C GLU A 188 3.54 12.54 13.53
N GLY A 189 4.02 11.39 13.04
CA GLY A 189 5.26 11.28 12.27
C GLY A 189 5.24 12.00 10.93
N MET A 190 4.05 12.35 10.43
CA MET A 190 3.84 13.19 9.23
C MET A 190 3.79 14.69 9.53
N THR A 191 3.64 15.08 10.80
CA THR A 191 3.54 16.50 11.15
C THR A 191 4.89 17.19 11.09
N ILE A 192 4.90 18.40 10.54
CA ILE A 192 6.03 19.32 10.62
C ILE A 192 5.88 20.11 11.93
N PRO A 193 6.85 20.04 12.86
CA PRO A 193 6.80 20.79 14.11
C PRO A 193 6.75 22.31 13.86
N GLU A 194 6.05 23.05 14.73
CA GLU A 194 6.07 24.51 14.69
C GLU A 194 7.50 25.05 14.82
N GLY A 195 7.88 25.96 13.91
CA GLY A 195 9.22 26.55 13.87
C GLY A 195 10.30 25.65 13.25
N ALA A 196 9.92 24.54 12.61
CA ALA A 196 10.85 23.74 11.83
C ALA A 196 11.43 24.57 10.65
N PRO A 197 12.72 24.39 10.32
CA PRO A 197 13.36 25.12 9.21
C PRO A 197 12.59 24.94 7.90
N GLU A 198 12.24 26.04 7.23
CA GLU A 198 11.65 25.99 5.90
C GLU A 198 12.75 25.83 4.84
N ALA A 199 12.38 25.32 3.67
CA ALA A 199 13.31 25.22 2.56
C ALA A 199 13.63 26.62 2.03
N VAL A 200 14.91 26.93 1.91
CA VAL A 200 15.39 28.18 1.32
C VAL A 200 15.73 27.93 -0.14
N PHE A 201 15.05 28.64 -1.03
CA PHE A 201 15.27 28.58 -2.47
C PHE A 201 15.90 29.87 -2.96
N ASP A 202 16.98 29.73 -3.73
CA ASP A 202 17.53 30.81 -4.53
C ASP A 202 16.99 30.69 -5.95
N TYR A 203 16.46 31.80 -6.46
CA TYR A 203 15.98 31.94 -7.83
C TYR A 203 16.99 32.75 -8.61
N HIS A 204 17.67 32.12 -9.55
CA HIS A 204 18.65 32.73 -10.44
C HIS A 204 17.95 33.21 -11.71
N TRP A 205 17.57 34.48 -11.72
CA TRP A 205 16.88 35.12 -12.84
C TRP A 205 17.90 35.62 -13.86
N LYS A 206 17.85 35.07 -15.06
CA LYS A 206 18.69 35.45 -16.18
C LYS A 206 18.01 36.54 -17.00
N PHE A 207 18.69 37.68 -17.15
CA PHE A 207 18.25 38.81 -17.96
C PHE A 207 19.26 39.11 -19.06
N ASN A 208 18.76 39.56 -20.21
CA ASN A 208 19.56 40.19 -21.25
C ASN A 208 19.50 41.71 -21.07
N ILE A 209 20.62 42.31 -20.65
CA ILE A 209 20.75 43.75 -20.49
C ILE A 209 21.75 44.22 -21.54
N ASN A 210 21.26 44.94 -22.56
CA ASN A 210 22.08 45.50 -23.65
C ASN A 210 22.95 44.48 -24.41
N GLY A 211 22.47 43.24 -24.56
CA GLY A 211 23.20 42.17 -25.28
C GLY A 211 24.12 41.32 -24.39
N GLU A 212 24.23 41.62 -23.10
CA GLU A 212 24.95 40.81 -22.12
C GLU A 212 23.99 40.08 -21.18
N GLU A 213 24.22 38.79 -20.98
CA GLU A 213 23.45 37.97 -20.04
C GLU A 213 23.94 38.22 -18.60
N LYS A 214 23.03 38.61 -17.71
CA LYS A 214 23.29 38.77 -16.27
C LYS A 214 22.31 37.96 -15.44
N ILE A 215 22.82 37.34 -14.38
CA ILE A 215 22.02 36.57 -13.42
C ILE A 215 21.83 37.41 -12.15
N ILE A 216 20.58 37.55 -11.71
CA ILE A 216 20.21 38.17 -10.44
C ILE A 216 19.59 37.09 -9.57
N THR A 217 20.12 36.88 -8.37
CA THR A 217 19.60 35.88 -7.42
C THR A 217 18.65 36.52 -6.41
N THR A 218 17.48 35.92 -6.20
CA THR A 218 16.53 36.36 -5.15
C THR A 218 15.96 35.15 -4.40
N GLN A 219 15.34 35.40 -3.24
CA GLN A 219 14.66 34.36 -2.43
C GLN A 219 13.14 34.40 -2.62
N GLY A 220 12.69 34.39 -3.88
CA GLY A 220 11.28 34.27 -4.29
C GLY A 220 10.69 35.53 -4.92
N GLU A 221 11.20 36.71 -4.60
CA GLU A 221 10.74 37.96 -5.22
C GLU A 221 11.31 38.11 -6.63
N TYR A 222 10.49 38.57 -7.60
CA TYR A 222 10.99 38.88 -8.93
C TYR A 222 11.93 40.11 -8.86
N PRO A 223 13.18 40.01 -9.34
CA PRO A 223 14.14 41.10 -9.22
C PRO A 223 13.79 42.28 -10.13
N SER A 224 13.96 43.50 -9.62
CA SER A 224 13.87 44.71 -10.45
C SER A 224 15.07 44.76 -11.40
N SER A 225 14.81 44.70 -12.70
CA SER A 225 15.82 44.67 -13.77
C SER A 225 15.36 45.47 -14.99
N ASP A 226 16.27 46.23 -15.61
CA ASP A 226 16.02 47.00 -16.85
C ASP A 226 16.18 46.14 -18.13
N GLY A 227 16.46 44.84 -17.98
CA GLY A 227 16.71 43.89 -19.08
C GLY A 227 15.52 43.01 -19.44
N GLU A 228 15.60 42.34 -20.60
CA GLU A 228 14.61 41.35 -21.03
C GLU A 228 14.83 40.03 -20.28
N PHE A 229 13.78 39.46 -19.70
CA PHE A 229 13.84 38.18 -18.99
C PHE A 229 14.09 37.02 -19.95
N VAL A 230 15.04 36.15 -19.63
CA VAL A 230 15.42 34.99 -20.45
C VAL A 230 14.95 33.68 -19.80
N ALA A 231 15.34 33.44 -18.54
CA ALA A 231 15.04 32.20 -17.83
C ALA A 231 15.19 32.38 -16.31
N VAL A 232 14.59 31.49 -15.52
CA VAL A 232 14.84 31.39 -14.08
C VAL A 232 15.26 29.96 -13.76
N GLU A 233 16.35 29.83 -13.02
CA GLU A 233 16.79 28.56 -12.46
C GLU A 233 16.58 28.59 -10.95
N THR A 234 16.07 27.51 -10.36
CA THR A 234 15.83 27.42 -8.92
C THR A 234 16.86 26.50 -8.29
N GLU A 235 17.63 27.02 -7.33
CA GLU A 235 18.59 26.27 -6.51
C GLU A 235 18.02 26.10 -5.10
N VAL A 236 18.04 24.88 -4.56
CA VAL A 236 17.69 24.63 -3.16
C VAL A 236 18.93 24.87 -2.31
N VAL A 237 19.00 26.01 -1.63
CA VAL A 237 20.15 26.40 -0.80
C VAL A 237 20.15 25.64 0.52
N GLU A 238 18.99 25.57 1.17
CA GLU A 238 18.80 24.83 2.40
C GLU A 238 17.55 23.96 2.29
N LYS A 239 17.71 22.65 2.52
CA LYS A 239 16.57 21.74 2.56
C LYS A 239 15.78 22.02 3.85
N GLY A 240 14.49 22.31 3.69
CA GLY A 240 13.58 22.42 4.82
C GLY A 240 13.48 21.10 5.58
N TYR A 241 12.93 21.17 6.79
CA TYR A 241 12.64 20.00 7.61
C TYR A 241 11.70 19.06 6.87
N VAL A 242 12.15 17.82 6.68
CA VAL A 242 11.32 16.74 6.13
C VAL A 242 10.88 15.86 7.30
N PRO A 243 9.57 15.65 7.50
CA PRO A 243 9.10 14.81 8.59
C PRO A 243 9.59 13.36 8.41
N PRO A 244 9.81 12.61 9.51
CA PRO A 244 10.29 11.23 9.45
C PRO A 244 9.42 10.32 8.58
N ILE A 245 8.12 10.64 8.47
CA ILE A 245 7.17 10.04 7.55
C ILE A 245 6.64 11.15 6.64
N HIS A 246 6.78 11.02 5.32
CA HIS A 246 6.33 12.06 4.37
C HIS A 246 5.55 11.49 3.18
N ASP A 247 5.82 10.25 2.78
CA ASP A 247 5.22 9.62 1.59
C ASP A 247 4.16 8.56 1.94
N PHE A 248 3.49 8.69 3.09
CA PHE A 248 2.46 7.74 3.51
C PHE A 248 1.09 8.14 2.98
N THR A 249 0.59 7.42 1.98
CA THR A 249 -0.80 7.53 1.52
C THR A 249 -1.45 6.15 1.41
N ILE A 250 -2.76 6.11 1.62
CA ILE A 250 -3.61 4.94 1.40
C ILE A 250 -4.66 5.34 0.36
N GLU A 251 -4.54 4.81 -0.85
CA GLU A 251 -5.36 5.23 -1.98
C GLU A 251 -6.09 4.04 -2.61
N LYS A 252 -7.28 4.27 -3.14
CA LYS A 252 -7.99 3.26 -3.94
C LYS A 252 -8.96 3.97 -4.88
N ASP A 253 -8.94 3.57 -6.16
CA ASP A 253 -9.81 4.13 -7.20
C ASP A 253 -9.77 5.66 -7.35
N GLY A 254 -8.63 6.29 -7.00
CA GLY A 254 -8.43 7.75 -7.04
C GLY A 254 -8.84 8.49 -5.77
N ASP A 255 -9.45 7.79 -4.81
CA ASP A 255 -9.82 8.34 -3.51
C ASP A 255 -8.71 8.11 -2.47
N ASN A 256 -8.49 9.11 -1.61
CA ASN A 256 -7.56 9.03 -0.50
C ASN A 256 -8.28 8.61 0.80
N PHE A 257 -7.86 7.48 1.37
CA PHE A 257 -8.40 6.89 2.59
C PHE A 257 -7.45 7.00 3.80
N THR A 258 -6.36 7.76 3.67
CA THR A 258 -5.29 7.85 4.69
C THR A 258 -5.86 8.26 6.04
N GLU A 259 -6.58 9.39 6.10
CA GLU A 259 -7.17 9.89 7.34
C GLU A 259 -8.17 8.90 7.95
N LYS A 260 -9.03 8.30 7.12
CA LYS A 260 -10.02 7.31 7.56
C LYS A 260 -9.36 6.14 8.29
N PHE A 261 -8.32 5.54 7.71
CA PHE A 261 -7.68 4.36 8.29
C PHE A 261 -6.74 4.72 9.44
N LEU A 262 -6.06 5.86 9.38
CA LEU A 262 -5.28 6.33 10.51
C LEU A 262 -6.16 6.73 11.70
N ASN A 263 -7.42 7.11 11.50
CA ASN A 263 -8.38 7.34 12.59
C ASN A 263 -9.19 6.09 12.96
N THR A 264 -8.94 4.93 12.33
CA THR A 264 -9.66 3.70 12.65
C THR A 264 -9.05 3.05 13.90
N PRO A 265 -9.85 2.82 14.97
CA PRO A 265 -9.37 2.07 16.12
C PRO A 265 -9.27 0.58 15.75
N ASN A 266 -8.25 -0.09 16.27
CA ASN A 266 -8.07 -1.55 16.14
C ASN A 266 -8.11 -2.02 14.68
N LEU A 267 -7.11 -1.59 13.91
CA LEU A 267 -6.94 -1.91 12.50
C LEU A 267 -5.79 -2.90 12.32
N ILE A 268 -6.03 -3.99 11.59
CA ILE A 268 -4.97 -4.87 11.09
C ILE A 268 -4.66 -4.49 9.65
N VAL A 269 -3.40 -4.20 9.39
CA VAL A 269 -2.88 -3.84 8.08
C VAL A 269 -1.93 -4.93 7.63
N ILE A 270 -2.25 -5.58 6.51
CA ILE A 270 -1.37 -6.55 5.86
C ILE A 270 -0.55 -5.82 4.81
N ILE A 271 0.76 -5.79 4.99
CA ILE A 271 1.68 -5.11 4.07
C ILE A 271 2.23 -6.13 3.08
N ALA A 272 2.03 -5.90 1.79
CA ALA A 272 2.65 -6.68 0.74
C ALA A 272 3.16 -5.76 -0.37
N TYR A 273 4.42 -5.30 -0.25
CA TYR A 273 4.95 -4.24 -1.11
C TYR A 273 4.95 -4.58 -2.60
N ASP A 274 5.05 -5.87 -2.95
CA ASP A 274 5.00 -6.36 -4.33
C ASP A 274 4.46 -7.80 -4.33
N LEU A 275 3.24 -7.97 -4.82
CA LEU A 275 2.56 -9.26 -4.88
C LEU A 275 3.25 -10.27 -5.81
N SER A 276 4.03 -9.81 -6.80
CA SER A 276 4.80 -10.71 -7.66
C SER A 276 5.99 -11.35 -6.91
N LYS A 277 6.42 -10.74 -5.81
CA LYS A 277 7.54 -11.18 -4.95
C LYS A 277 7.07 -11.66 -3.58
N THR A 278 5.79 -11.92 -3.42
CA THR A 278 5.23 -12.32 -2.12
C THR A 278 5.56 -13.78 -1.79
N GLU A 279 5.73 -14.06 -0.50
CA GLU A 279 5.93 -15.39 0.04
C GLU A 279 4.59 -16.12 0.14
N TRP A 280 4.31 -16.95 -0.86
CA TRP A 280 3.04 -17.67 -1.00
C TRP A 280 2.66 -18.53 0.22
N ASN A 281 3.65 -19.03 0.96
CA ASN A 281 3.43 -19.85 2.16
C ASN A 281 2.89 -19.05 3.35
N GLY A 282 3.05 -17.72 3.37
CA GLY A 282 2.55 -16.87 4.45
C GLY A 282 1.04 -16.60 4.36
N TRP A 283 0.46 -16.60 3.17
CA TRP A 283 -0.94 -16.21 2.97
C TRP A 283 -1.98 -17.07 3.68
N PRO A 284 -1.84 -18.41 3.79
CA PRO A 284 -2.73 -19.22 4.62
C PRO A 284 -2.75 -18.77 6.10
N VAL A 285 -1.58 -18.39 6.63
CA VAL A 285 -1.44 -17.90 8.02
C VAL A 285 -2.07 -16.51 8.15
N ILE A 286 -1.79 -15.61 7.22
CA ILE A 286 -2.40 -14.27 7.16
C ILE A 286 -3.93 -14.36 7.08
N LYS A 287 -4.44 -15.26 6.25
CA LYS A 287 -5.88 -15.48 6.12
C LYS A 287 -6.50 -15.92 7.44
N GLU A 288 -5.89 -16.86 8.14
CA GLU A 288 -6.42 -17.32 9.42
C GLU A 288 -6.41 -16.20 10.46
N LEU A 289 -5.30 -15.48 10.61
CA LEU A 289 -5.18 -14.34 11.51
C LEU A 289 -6.24 -13.26 11.20
N THR A 290 -6.35 -12.87 9.93
CA THR A 290 -7.28 -11.81 9.50
C THR A 290 -8.74 -12.23 9.65
N ASN A 291 -9.07 -13.50 9.39
CA ASN A 291 -10.40 -14.04 9.66
C ASN A 291 -10.74 -13.99 11.16
N GLN A 292 -9.79 -14.31 12.03
CA GLN A 292 -9.97 -14.19 13.48
C GLN A 292 -10.14 -12.72 13.90
N ALA A 293 -9.33 -11.82 13.33
CA ALA A 293 -9.42 -10.38 13.60
C ALA A 293 -10.80 -9.83 13.21
N LEU A 294 -11.30 -10.15 12.00
CA LEU A 294 -12.64 -9.76 11.54
C LEU A 294 -13.74 -10.26 12.50
N LYS A 295 -13.67 -11.52 12.93
CA LYS A 295 -14.64 -12.08 13.91
C LYS A 295 -14.57 -11.39 15.27
N LYS A 296 -13.37 -10.97 15.69
CA LYS A 296 -13.14 -10.20 16.92
C LYS A 296 -13.49 -8.71 16.80
N GLY A 297 -13.94 -8.26 15.63
CA GLY A 297 -14.44 -6.91 15.40
C GLY A 297 -13.41 -5.91 14.88
N TYR A 298 -12.19 -6.36 14.55
CA TYR A 298 -11.17 -5.52 13.94
C TYR A 298 -11.54 -5.17 12.49
N SER A 299 -11.13 -3.98 12.07
CA SER A 299 -11.02 -3.65 10.65
C SER A 299 -9.76 -4.31 10.08
N VAL A 300 -9.83 -4.80 8.84
CA VAL A 300 -8.67 -5.40 8.16
C VAL A 300 -8.54 -4.82 6.76
N ILE A 301 -7.33 -4.38 6.41
CA ILE A 301 -6.98 -3.94 5.06
C ILE A 301 -5.63 -4.52 4.63
N GLY A 302 -5.39 -4.57 3.32
CA GLY A 302 -4.07 -4.79 2.74
C GLY A 302 -3.51 -3.50 2.14
N LEU A 303 -2.21 -3.28 2.21
CA LEU A 303 -1.51 -2.24 1.47
C LEU A 303 -0.51 -2.87 0.50
N THR A 304 -0.52 -2.45 -0.75
CA THR A 304 0.38 -2.95 -1.79
C THR A 304 0.68 -1.88 -2.84
N ALA A 305 1.85 -1.95 -3.47
CA ALA A 305 2.16 -1.15 -4.66
C ALA A 305 1.78 -1.88 -5.97
N SER A 306 1.26 -3.11 -5.87
CA SER A 306 0.83 -3.90 -7.03
C SER A 306 -0.55 -3.47 -7.53
N GLY A 307 -0.77 -3.60 -8.84
CA GLY A 307 -2.05 -3.28 -9.48
C GLY A 307 -3.16 -4.30 -9.23
N ASP A 308 -4.39 -3.93 -9.58
CA ASP A 308 -5.63 -4.67 -9.35
C ASP A 308 -5.59 -6.12 -9.86
N ALA A 309 -4.95 -6.37 -11.00
CA ALA A 309 -4.83 -7.72 -11.56
C ALA A 309 -4.11 -8.69 -10.60
N SER A 310 -3.02 -8.24 -9.96
CA SER A 310 -2.27 -9.07 -8.99
C SER A 310 -3.04 -9.24 -7.68
N VAL A 311 -3.73 -8.20 -7.24
CA VAL A 311 -4.61 -8.25 -6.07
C VAL A 311 -5.74 -9.27 -6.28
N ASN A 312 -6.36 -9.26 -7.46
CA ASN A 312 -7.45 -10.16 -7.82
C ASN A 312 -6.97 -11.62 -7.89
N ASP A 313 -5.83 -11.87 -8.54
CA ASP A 313 -5.21 -13.21 -8.60
C ASP A 313 -4.92 -13.77 -7.19
N LEU A 314 -4.36 -12.93 -6.32
CA LEU A 314 -4.12 -13.30 -4.93
C LEU A 314 -5.43 -13.64 -4.19
N LYS A 315 -6.44 -12.76 -4.30
CA LYS A 315 -7.75 -12.94 -3.65
C LYS A 315 -8.41 -14.24 -4.09
N GLU A 316 -8.40 -14.56 -5.37
CA GLU A 316 -8.95 -15.81 -5.90
C GLU A 316 -8.22 -17.04 -5.36
N LYS A 317 -6.88 -17.03 -5.37
CA LYS A 317 -6.06 -18.17 -4.96
C LYS A 317 -6.13 -18.43 -3.46
N GLN A 318 -6.13 -17.37 -2.65
CA GLN A 318 -6.03 -17.48 -1.19
C GLN A 318 -7.41 -17.38 -0.49
N ASN A 319 -8.44 -16.92 -1.18
CA ASN A 319 -9.78 -16.64 -0.64
C ASN A 319 -9.72 -15.70 0.58
N ILE A 320 -9.22 -14.49 0.35
CA ILE A 320 -8.98 -13.47 1.38
C ILE A 320 -10.23 -12.60 1.56
N ASN A 321 -10.54 -12.19 2.79
CA ASN A 321 -11.79 -11.48 3.15
C ASN A 321 -11.63 -9.97 3.39
N PHE A 322 -10.54 -9.37 2.88
CA PHE A 322 -10.28 -7.94 3.01
C PHE A 322 -9.82 -7.33 1.68
N ASP A 323 -9.88 -6.00 1.61
CA ASP A 323 -9.50 -5.23 0.43
C ASP A 323 -8.07 -4.70 0.50
N PHE A 324 -7.44 -4.57 -0.66
CA PHE A 324 -6.16 -3.90 -0.81
C PHE A 324 -6.35 -2.45 -1.23
N TYR A 325 -5.42 -1.63 -0.78
CA TYR A 325 -5.26 -0.22 -1.12
C TYR A 325 -3.82 0.00 -1.61
N PHE A 326 -3.66 1.00 -2.46
CA PHE A 326 -2.37 1.41 -2.98
C PHE A 326 -1.61 2.25 -1.94
N THR A 327 -0.33 1.95 -1.81
CA THR A 327 0.68 2.75 -1.10
C THR A 327 2.02 2.53 -1.80
N ASP A 328 2.88 3.55 -1.85
CA ASP A 328 4.18 3.45 -2.52
C ASP A 328 5.05 2.29 -2.00
N ALA A 329 5.78 1.63 -2.91
CA ALA A 329 6.59 0.47 -2.60
C ALA A 329 7.74 0.79 -1.61
N THR A 330 8.33 1.98 -1.70
CA THR A 330 9.40 2.43 -0.80
C THR A 330 8.86 2.63 0.61
N THR A 331 7.68 3.24 0.72
CA THR A 331 6.94 3.37 1.98
C THR A 331 6.65 1.99 2.60
N LEU A 332 6.08 1.07 1.82
CA LEU A 332 5.73 -0.28 2.32
C LEU A 332 6.94 -1.09 2.75
N LYS A 333 8.04 -1.04 1.98
CA LYS A 333 9.31 -1.66 2.37
C LYS A 333 9.79 -1.08 3.71
N THR A 334 9.71 0.24 3.89
CA THR A 334 10.14 0.92 5.12
C THR A 334 9.29 0.51 6.34
N ILE A 335 8.00 0.26 6.17
CA ILE A 335 7.11 -0.16 7.25
C ILE A 335 7.52 -1.52 7.83
N VAL A 336 7.72 -2.53 6.97
CA VAL A 336 7.99 -3.91 7.41
C VAL A 336 8.83 -4.69 6.39
N ARG A 337 9.80 -5.47 6.86
CA ARG A 337 10.69 -6.29 6.02
C ARG A 337 10.12 -7.69 5.77
N SER A 338 8.83 -7.76 5.50
CA SER A 338 8.12 -9.02 5.22
C SER A 338 7.08 -8.79 4.13
N ASN A 339 6.83 -9.81 3.32
CA ASN A 339 5.96 -9.73 2.16
C ASN A 339 5.16 -11.03 1.97
N PRO A 340 4.13 -11.31 2.78
CA PRO A 340 3.35 -10.33 3.54
C PRO A 340 3.83 -10.11 4.99
N GLY A 341 3.82 -8.86 5.45
CA GLY A 341 4.01 -8.50 6.85
C GLY A 341 2.70 -8.07 7.53
N ILE A 342 2.66 -8.14 8.86
CA ILE A 342 1.48 -7.78 9.66
C ILE A 342 1.78 -6.54 10.48
N VAL A 343 0.87 -5.57 10.47
CA VAL A 343 0.94 -4.36 11.30
C VAL A 343 -0.40 -4.17 12.01
N LYS A 344 -0.39 -4.13 13.34
CA LYS A 344 -1.54 -3.78 14.17
C LYS A 344 -1.48 -2.29 14.50
N LEU A 345 -2.49 -1.54 14.08
CA LEU A 345 -2.64 -0.11 14.32
C LEU A 345 -3.80 0.17 15.29
N HIS A 346 -3.65 1.24 16.06
CA HIS A 346 -4.73 1.84 16.82
C HIS A 346 -4.67 3.36 16.69
N ASN A 347 -5.63 3.95 15.98
CA ASN A 347 -5.66 5.40 15.69
C ASN A 347 -4.30 5.93 15.19
N GLY A 348 -3.74 5.24 14.20
CA GLY A 348 -2.47 5.59 13.55
C GLY A 348 -1.22 5.19 14.32
N THR A 349 -1.37 4.74 15.57
CA THR A 349 -0.26 4.24 16.39
C THR A 349 0.06 2.80 16.06
N ILE A 350 1.33 2.50 15.81
CA ILE A 350 1.82 1.14 15.54
C ILE A 350 1.95 0.40 16.87
N ILE A 351 1.05 -0.56 17.11
CA ILE A 351 0.99 -1.35 18.34
C ILE A 351 1.87 -2.59 18.24
N GLN A 352 1.80 -3.32 17.13
CA GLN A 352 2.64 -4.49 16.86
C GLN A 352 2.99 -4.58 15.38
N LYS A 353 4.18 -5.10 15.08
CA LYS A 353 4.60 -5.50 13.73
C LYS A 353 5.23 -6.87 13.76
N ARG A 354 4.77 -7.77 12.89
CA ARG A 354 5.28 -9.14 12.85
C ARG A 354 5.53 -9.62 11.44
N HIS A 355 6.51 -10.53 11.31
CA HIS A 355 6.64 -11.37 10.13
C HIS A 355 5.42 -12.29 10.05
N TRP A 356 5.08 -12.80 8.87
CA TRP A 356 4.01 -13.80 8.77
C TRP A 356 4.33 -15.11 9.51
N ASN A 357 5.62 -15.38 9.80
CA ASN A 357 6.03 -16.52 10.63
C ASN A 357 5.62 -16.36 12.10
N ASP A 358 5.47 -15.12 12.56
CA ASP A 358 5.16 -14.75 13.95
C ASP A 358 3.73 -14.21 14.08
N ALA A 359 2.85 -14.64 13.17
CA ALA A 359 1.47 -14.18 13.13
C ALA A 359 0.69 -14.55 14.40
N ASP A 360 1.09 -15.63 15.08
CA ASP A 360 0.53 -16.08 16.35
C ASP A 360 0.89 -15.18 17.55
N GLU A 361 1.95 -14.37 17.42
CA GLU A 361 2.31 -13.35 18.41
C GLU A 361 1.45 -12.08 18.32
N ILE A 362 0.62 -11.94 17.28
CA ILE A 362 -0.30 -10.79 17.15
C ILE A 362 -1.44 -10.95 18.16
N GLU A 363 -1.49 -10.04 19.12
CA GLU A 363 -2.48 -10.07 20.18
C GLU A 363 -3.79 -9.47 19.68
N LEU A 364 -4.83 -10.30 19.60
CA LEU A 364 -6.18 -9.88 19.21
C LEU A 364 -7.14 -9.94 20.39
N GLU A 365 -7.70 -8.79 20.76
CA GLU A 365 -8.71 -8.63 21.80
C GLU A 365 -10.12 -8.80 21.22
N THR A 366 -11.09 -9.29 21.99
CA THR A 366 -12.48 -9.31 21.52
C THR A 366 -13.11 -7.94 21.74
N LEU A 367 -13.42 -7.23 20.66
CA LEU A 367 -14.00 -5.89 20.71
C LEU A 367 -15.52 -5.94 20.94
N PRO A 368 -16.15 -4.87 21.46
CA PRO A 368 -17.60 -4.78 21.55
C PRO A 368 -18.33 -4.91 20.20
N SER A 369 -17.63 -4.58 19.11
CA SER A 369 -18.09 -4.73 17.72
C SER A 369 -17.91 -6.14 17.16
N ALA A 370 -17.45 -7.12 17.95
CA ALA A 370 -17.17 -8.48 17.49
C ALA A 370 -18.40 -9.14 16.85
N LYS A 371 -18.16 -9.80 15.71
CA LYS A 371 -19.19 -10.51 14.94
C LYS A 371 -18.81 -12.00 14.90
N THR A 372 -19.11 -12.70 15.99
CA THR A 372 -18.74 -14.12 16.15
C THR A 372 -19.43 -15.05 15.15
N SER A 373 -20.58 -14.63 14.61
CA SER A 373 -21.39 -15.37 13.63
C SER A 373 -20.98 -15.16 12.17
N LEU A 374 -19.91 -14.42 11.88
CA LEU A 374 -19.48 -14.17 10.49
C LEU A 374 -19.16 -15.48 9.76
N ASP A 375 -19.93 -15.76 8.71
CA ASP A 375 -19.63 -16.80 7.72
C ASP A 375 -18.74 -16.18 6.63
N LEU A 376 -17.44 -16.23 6.88
CA LEU A 376 -16.43 -15.70 5.96
C LEU A 376 -16.34 -16.50 4.65
N LYS A 377 -16.81 -17.75 4.63
CA LYS A 377 -16.85 -18.54 3.40
C LYS A 377 -17.99 -18.07 2.52
N LEU A 378 -19.17 -17.83 3.11
CA LEU A 378 -20.31 -17.23 2.41
C LEU A 378 -20.00 -15.80 1.96
N LYS A 379 -19.36 -15.00 2.82
CA LYS A 379 -18.88 -13.66 2.49
C LYS A 379 -18.04 -13.67 1.22
N HIS A 380 -16.97 -14.47 1.20
CA HIS A 380 -16.09 -14.57 0.04
C HIS A 380 -16.84 -14.97 -1.24
N ARG A 381 -17.79 -15.91 -1.12
CA ARG A 381 -18.60 -16.36 -2.26
C ARG A 381 -19.47 -15.23 -2.81
N LEU A 382 -20.10 -14.44 -1.94
CA LEU A 382 -20.89 -13.28 -2.34
C LEU A 382 -20.01 -12.18 -2.94
N ASP A 383 -18.86 -11.86 -2.34
CA ASP A 383 -17.92 -10.87 -2.89
C ASP A 383 -17.45 -11.26 -4.31
N SER A 384 -17.23 -12.56 -4.54
CA SER A 384 -16.94 -13.09 -5.88
C SER A 384 -18.09 -12.87 -6.85
N ILE A 385 -19.34 -13.10 -6.40
CA ILE A 385 -20.56 -12.86 -7.20
C ILE A 385 -20.66 -11.38 -7.59
N ALA A 386 -20.46 -10.45 -6.65
CA ALA A 386 -20.51 -9.02 -6.94
C ALA A 386 -19.45 -8.59 -7.96
N ARG A 387 -18.22 -9.10 -7.82
CA ARG A 387 -17.15 -8.81 -8.78
C ARG A 387 -17.52 -9.26 -10.19
N TYR A 388 -17.99 -10.49 -10.35
CA TYR A 388 -18.41 -10.99 -11.66
C TYR A 388 -19.65 -10.27 -12.19
N ASP A 389 -20.61 -9.93 -11.31
CA ASP A 389 -21.80 -9.16 -11.68
C ASP A 389 -21.42 -7.80 -12.29
N GLN A 390 -20.39 -7.13 -11.78
CA GLN A 390 -19.93 -5.83 -12.27
C GLN A 390 -18.87 -5.92 -13.38
N LEU A 391 -18.40 -7.12 -13.75
CA LEU A 391 -17.24 -7.30 -14.63
C LEU A 391 -17.40 -6.64 -16.01
N TYR A 392 -18.54 -6.84 -16.67
CA TYR A 392 -18.77 -6.28 -18.01
C TYR A 392 -19.63 -5.01 -18.02
N ARG A 393 -20.28 -4.65 -16.90
CA ARG A 393 -21.23 -3.53 -16.87
C ARG A 393 -20.60 -2.17 -17.21
N PRO A 394 -19.44 -1.77 -16.64
CA PRO A 394 -18.78 -0.52 -17.02
C PRO A 394 -18.36 -0.51 -18.49
N ILE A 395 -17.89 -1.65 -18.99
CA ILE A 395 -17.43 -1.83 -20.38
C ILE A 395 -18.62 -1.69 -21.37
N LEU A 396 -19.79 -2.21 -20.98
CA LEU A 396 -21.04 -2.11 -21.74
C LEU A 396 -21.60 -0.69 -21.82
N GLN A 397 -21.35 0.13 -20.80
CA GLN A 397 -21.84 1.51 -20.71
C GLN A 397 -20.91 2.51 -21.40
N GLU A 398 -19.62 2.20 -21.51
CA GLU A 398 -18.65 3.07 -22.16
C GLU A 398 -18.74 2.98 -23.68
N THR A 399 -18.93 4.12 -24.34
CA THR A 399 -19.02 4.23 -25.80
C THR A 399 -17.66 4.47 -26.45
N ASP A 400 -16.71 5.08 -25.74
CA ASP A 400 -15.36 5.36 -26.22
C ASP A 400 -14.48 4.10 -26.22
N GLU A 401 -13.85 3.81 -27.36
CA GLU A 401 -13.08 2.58 -27.54
C GLU A 401 -11.80 2.53 -26.67
N GLN A 402 -11.12 3.66 -26.50
CA GLN A 402 -9.89 3.71 -25.69
C GLN A 402 -10.21 3.54 -24.21
N LYS A 403 -11.24 4.22 -23.71
CA LYS A 403 -11.72 4.06 -22.33
C LYS A 403 -12.23 2.64 -22.08
N ARG A 404 -12.97 2.07 -23.03
CA ARG A 404 -13.44 0.68 -22.94
C ARG A 404 -12.29 -0.30 -22.81
N LYS A 405 -11.23 -0.13 -23.62
CA LYS A 405 -10.00 -0.93 -23.53
C LYS A 405 -9.33 -0.76 -22.17
N ALA A 406 -9.15 0.46 -21.69
CA ALA A 406 -8.55 0.74 -20.38
C ALA A 406 -9.35 0.11 -19.22
N LEU A 407 -10.68 0.16 -19.27
CA LEU A 407 -11.56 -0.48 -18.27
C LEU A 407 -11.43 -2.01 -18.28
N ALA A 408 -11.34 -2.62 -19.46
CA ALA A 408 -11.15 -4.06 -19.59
C ALA A 408 -9.78 -4.50 -19.05
N GLU A 409 -8.71 -3.79 -19.43
CA GLU A 409 -7.36 -4.06 -18.95
C GLU A 409 -7.24 -3.89 -17.43
N LYS A 410 -7.86 -2.83 -16.87
CA LYS A 410 -7.94 -2.63 -15.40
C LYS A 410 -8.64 -3.81 -14.71
N SER A 411 -9.66 -4.38 -15.34
CA SER A 411 -10.40 -5.54 -14.84
C SER A 411 -9.67 -6.87 -15.02
N GLY A 412 -8.44 -6.87 -15.57
CA GLY A 412 -7.65 -8.06 -15.84
C GLY A 412 -8.14 -8.88 -17.03
N LEU A 413 -8.92 -8.27 -17.93
CA LEU A 413 -9.47 -8.93 -19.11
C LEU A 413 -8.54 -8.75 -20.31
N ASN A 414 -8.33 -9.83 -21.06
CA ASN A 414 -7.65 -9.76 -22.35
C ASN A 414 -8.65 -9.41 -23.46
N LEU A 415 -8.14 -9.04 -24.64
CA LEU A 415 -8.99 -8.67 -25.80
C LEU A 415 -10.07 -9.71 -26.11
N GLU A 416 -9.75 -10.99 -26.01
CA GLU A 416 -10.68 -12.09 -26.23
C GLU A 416 -11.84 -12.09 -25.22
N ASP A 417 -11.57 -11.72 -23.97
CA ASP A 417 -12.52 -11.74 -22.87
C ASP A 417 -13.60 -10.67 -23.00
N TYR A 418 -13.29 -9.53 -23.59
CA TYR A 418 -14.26 -8.44 -23.83
C TYR A 418 -14.64 -8.22 -25.31
N SER A 419 -14.21 -9.13 -26.19
CA SER A 419 -14.68 -9.20 -27.58
C SER A 419 -16.06 -9.88 -27.70
N GLY A 420 -16.79 -9.55 -28.77
CA GLY A 420 -18.09 -10.15 -29.11
C GLY A 420 -19.29 -9.58 -28.36
N ASP A 421 -20.33 -10.40 -28.17
CA ASP A 421 -21.58 -9.98 -27.50
C ASP A 421 -21.40 -9.99 -25.97
N LEU A 422 -20.95 -8.87 -25.42
CA LEU A 422 -20.81 -8.64 -23.99
C LEU A 422 -22.14 -8.76 -23.23
N TRP A 423 -23.27 -8.41 -23.84
CA TRP A 423 -24.59 -8.57 -23.23
C TRP A 423 -24.92 -10.06 -23.03
N LYS A 424 -24.55 -10.92 -23.99
CA LYS A 424 -24.68 -12.38 -23.82
C LYS A 424 -23.78 -12.88 -22.69
N LYS A 425 -22.54 -12.40 -22.58
CA LYS A 425 -21.63 -12.77 -21.48
C LYS A 425 -22.20 -12.36 -20.12
N GLN A 426 -22.66 -11.11 -19.99
CA GLN A 426 -23.30 -10.63 -18.77
C GLN A 426 -24.55 -11.43 -18.40
N ARG A 427 -25.44 -11.74 -19.37
CA ARG A 427 -26.64 -12.57 -19.10
C ARG A 427 -26.31 -13.96 -18.56
N MET A 428 -25.21 -14.57 -19.01
CA MET A 428 -24.75 -15.86 -18.48
C MET A 428 -24.29 -15.75 -17.03
N ILE A 429 -23.60 -14.66 -16.68
CA ILE A 429 -23.20 -14.35 -15.31
C ILE A 429 -24.46 -14.12 -14.45
N ASP A 430 -25.36 -13.25 -14.88
CA ASP A 430 -26.60 -12.91 -14.15
C ASP A 430 -27.44 -14.17 -13.87
N THR A 431 -27.57 -15.07 -14.86
CA THR A 431 -28.29 -16.34 -14.71
C THR A 431 -27.62 -17.28 -13.69
N SER A 432 -26.28 -17.35 -13.72
CA SER A 432 -25.49 -18.20 -12.82
C SER A 432 -25.51 -17.67 -11.38
N ASN A 433 -25.31 -16.36 -11.22
CA ASN A 433 -25.40 -15.66 -9.95
C ASN A 433 -26.79 -15.82 -9.34
N LEU A 434 -27.84 -15.64 -10.14
CA LEU A 434 -29.22 -15.82 -9.68
C LEU A 434 -29.45 -17.23 -9.11
N LYS A 435 -28.99 -18.28 -9.80
CA LYS A 435 -29.15 -19.67 -9.32
C LYS A 435 -28.50 -19.87 -7.95
N ILE A 436 -27.33 -19.28 -7.74
CA ILE A 436 -26.59 -19.38 -6.47
C ILE A 436 -27.32 -18.59 -5.37
N VAL A 437 -27.67 -17.33 -5.65
CA VAL A 437 -28.34 -16.45 -4.68
C VAL A 437 -29.70 -17.03 -4.28
N LYS A 438 -30.50 -17.52 -5.23
CA LYS A 438 -31.75 -18.21 -4.92
C LYS A 438 -31.54 -19.38 -3.96
N HIS A 439 -30.57 -20.24 -4.24
CA HIS A 439 -30.27 -21.36 -3.35
C HIS A 439 -29.92 -20.90 -1.92
N ILE A 440 -29.15 -19.80 -1.78
CA ILE A 440 -28.84 -19.22 -0.47
C ILE A 440 -30.12 -18.71 0.20
N LEU A 441 -30.92 -17.89 -0.49
CA LEU A 441 -32.16 -17.32 0.05
C LEU A 441 -33.17 -18.41 0.47
N ASP A 442 -33.33 -19.44 -0.36
CA ASP A 442 -34.28 -20.52 -0.15
C ASP A 442 -33.87 -21.48 0.99
N THR A 443 -32.56 -21.64 1.25
CA THR A 443 -32.06 -22.63 2.23
C THR A 443 -31.54 -22.03 3.53
N GLN A 444 -31.06 -20.78 3.50
CA GLN A 444 -30.38 -20.11 4.62
C GLN A 444 -31.05 -18.79 5.01
N GLY A 445 -32.00 -18.29 4.20
CA GLY A 445 -32.57 -16.95 4.38
C GLY A 445 -31.64 -15.84 3.87
N TYR A 446 -31.89 -14.61 4.31
CA TYR A 446 -31.12 -13.45 3.84
C TYR A 446 -29.71 -13.41 4.48
N PRO A 447 -28.62 -13.36 3.68
CA PRO A 447 -27.26 -13.21 4.20
C PRO A 447 -27.02 -11.76 4.63
N GLY A 448 -27.53 -11.41 5.81
CA GLY A 448 -27.47 -10.06 6.37
C GLY A 448 -26.08 -9.60 6.85
N LYS A 449 -25.99 -8.33 7.26
CA LYS A 449 -24.75 -7.72 7.81
C LYS A 449 -24.16 -8.50 9.00
N SER A 450 -24.98 -9.21 9.78
CA SER A 450 -24.54 -10.03 10.91
C SER A 450 -23.89 -11.36 10.47
N VAL A 451 -24.22 -11.83 9.27
CA VAL A 451 -23.72 -13.09 8.70
C VAL A 451 -22.52 -12.86 7.81
N VAL A 452 -22.55 -11.84 6.94
CA VAL A 452 -21.51 -11.63 5.91
C VAL A 452 -20.83 -10.26 5.98
N GLY A 453 -21.26 -9.38 6.87
CA GLY A 453 -20.71 -8.03 7.00
C GLY A 453 -21.16 -7.08 5.88
N GLU A 454 -20.65 -5.85 5.93
CA GLU A 454 -20.88 -4.81 4.93
C GLU A 454 -19.61 -4.62 4.09
N PRO A 455 -19.73 -4.27 2.80
CA PRO A 455 -20.96 -4.08 2.02
C PRO A 455 -21.55 -5.39 1.45
N THR A 456 -20.97 -6.55 1.78
CA THR A 456 -21.33 -7.86 1.23
C THR A 456 -22.80 -8.23 1.41
N ASN A 457 -23.42 -7.77 2.50
CA ASN A 457 -24.84 -7.99 2.77
C ASN A 457 -25.74 -7.55 1.61
N LEU A 458 -25.38 -6.51 0.84
CA LEU A 458 -26.20 -5.99 -0.25
C LEU A 458 -26.25 -6.89 -1.50
N ILE A 459 -25.28 -7.78 -1.67
CA ILE A 459 -25.05 -8.48 -2.95
C ILE A 459 -26.23 -9.38 -3.35
N ALA A 460 -26.85 -10.06 -2.37
CA ALA A 460 -28.02 -10.89 -2.64
C ALA A 460 -29.21 -10.06 -3.14
N LEU A 461 -29.37 -8.83 -2.63
CA LEU A 461 -30.39 -7.90 -3.10
C LEU A 461 -30.06 -7.41 -4.51
N ASP A 462 -28.81 -7.01 -4.78
CA ASP A 462 -28.36 -6.51 -6.08
C ASP A 462 -28.63 -7.55 -7.20
N VAL A 463 -28.32 -8.82 -6.94
CA VAL A 463 -28.59 -9.91 -7.89
C VAL A 463 -30.09 -10.07 -8.18
N ILE A 464 -30.96 -9.96 -7.18
CA ILE A 464 -32.41 -10.02 -7.40
C ILE A 464 -32.92 -8.76 -8.11
N GLU A 465 -32.34 -7.59 -7.81
CA GLU A 465 -32.67 -6.33 -8.47
C GLU A 465 -32.39 -6.37 -9.99
N HIS A 466 -31.33 -7.05 -10.40
CA HIS A 466 -31.00 -7.30 -11.82
C HIS A 466 -31.89 -8.37 -12.47
N ASN A 467 -32.63 -9.16 -11.68
CA ASN A 467 -33.48 -10.25 -12.15
C ASN A 467 -34.96 -10.03 -11.74
N PRO A 468 -35.63 -9.05 -12.36
CA PRO A 468 -36.87 -8.49 -11.85
C PRO A 468 -38.05 -9.46 -11.69
N ILE A 469 -38.08 -10.53 -12.49
CA ILE A 469 -39.08 -11.60 -12.40
C ILE A 469 -39.08 -12.27 -11.01
N GLN A 470 -37.96 -12.21 -10.28
CA GLN A 470 -37.79 -12.85 -8.99
C GLN A 470 -38.14 -11.94 -7.80
N ILE A 471 -38.37 -10.64 -8.02
CA ILE A 471 -38.56 -9.68 -6.92
C ILE A 471 -39.76 -10.07 -6.05
N GLU A 472 -40.88 -10.44 -6.66
CA GLU A 472 -42.10 -10.82 -5.93
C GLU A 472 -41.85 -11.95 -4.92
N GLN A 473 -41.04 -12.94 -5.29
CA GLN A 473 -40.75 -14.11 -4.45
C GLN A 473 -39.98 -13.73 -3.17
N TYR A 474 -39.07 -12.75 -3.24
CA TYR A 474 -38.14 -12.43 -2.15
C TYR A 474 -38.40 -11.09 -1.47
N LEU A 475 -39.34 -10.27 -1.97
CA LEU A 475 -39.59 -8.94 -1.45
C LEU A 475 -39.92 -8.97 0.05
N GLU A 476 -40.73 -9.92 0.49
CA GLU A 476 -41.09 -10.04 1.91
C GLU A 476 -39.89 -10.44 2.78
N LEU A 477 -39.04 -11.36 2.29
CA LEU A 477 -37.80 -11.74 2.97
C LEU A 477 -36.87 -10.53 3.17
N PHE A 478 -36.77 -9.66 2.16
CA PHE A 478 -35.97 -8.44 2.25
C PHE A 478 -36.58 -7.41 3.20
N LYS A 479 -37.91 -7.26 3.24
CA LYS A 479 -38.58 -6.40 4.23
C LYS A 479 -38.27 -6.84 5.67
N ILE A 480 -38.39 -8.14 5.95
CA ILE A 480 -38.04 -8.73 7.25
C ILE A 480 -36.56 -8.45 7.59
N ALA A 481 -35.64 -8.66 6.64
CA ALA A 481 -34.22 -8.37 6.84
C ALA A 481 -33.96 -6.88 7.11
N ALA A 482 -34.66 -5.97 6.45
CA ALA A 482 -34.53 -4.53 6.67
C ALA A 482 -35.08 -4.09 8.03
N GLU A 483 -36.17 -4.70 8.50
CA GLU A 483 -36.71 -4.48 9.85
C GLU A 483 -35.75 -4.96 10.94
N ALA A 484 -35.08 -6.08 10.71
CA ALA A 484 -33.99 -6.57 11.55
C ALA A 484 -32.70 -5.72 11.45
N GLY A 485 -32.67 -4.73 10.55
CA GLY A 485 -31.51 -3.88 10.32
C GLY A 485 -30.34 -4.58 9.62
N GLU A 486 -30.58 -5.74 9.00
CA GLU A 486 -29.60 -6.52 8.25
C GLU A 486 -29.27 -5.92 6.88
N ILE A 487 -30.19 -5.09 6.36
CA ILE A 487 -30.03 -4.27 5.17
C ILE A 487 -30.66 -2.89 5.33
N PRO A 488 -30.18 -1.87 4.61
CA PRO A 488 -30.81 -0.56 4.62
C PRO A 488 -32.25 -0.62 4.09
N LYS A 489 -33.20 -0.05 4.84
CA LYS A 489 -34.61 0.05 4.44
C LYS A 489 -34.78 0.77 3.09
N SER A 490 -33.93 1.75 2.81
CA SER A 490 -33.93 2.50 1.55
C SER A 490 -33.66 1.60 0.34
N ARG A 491 -32.77 0.61 0.47
CA ARG A 491 -32.49 -0.36 -0.61
C ARG A 491 -33.70 -1.25 -0.90
N VAL A 492 -34.42 -1.68 0.14
CA VAL A 492 -35.66 -2.47 -0.03
C VAL A 492 -36.79 -1.62 -0.60
N ALA A 493 -36.90 -0.36 -0.20
CA ALA A 493 -37.87 0.60 -0.76
C ALA A 493 -37.66 0.82 -2.26
N VAL A 494 -36.41 0.93 -2.73
CA VAL A 494 -36.09 1.00 -4.17
C VAL A 494 -36.57 -0.25 -4.91
N LEU A 495 -36.31 -1.42 -4.34
CA LEU A 495 -36.74 -2.69 -4.93
C LEU A 495 -38.27 -2.84 -4.97
N GLU A 496 -38.97 -2.39 -3.93
CA GLU A 496 -40.43 -2.39 -3.86
C GLU A 496 -41.05 -1.48 -4.94
N ASP A 497 -40.54 -0.26 -5.08
CA ASP A 497 -40.99 0.64 -6.15
C ASP A 497 -40.74 0.03 -7.54
N LYS A 498 -39.61 -0.65 -7.74
CA LYS A 498 -39.29 -1.35 -9.00
C LYS A 498 -40.31 -2.45 -9.32
N TYR A 499 -40.67 -3.27 -8.32
CA TYR A 499 -41.73 -4.27 -8.45
C TYR A 499 -43.09 -3.64 -8.79
N LEU A 500 -43.46 -2.55 -8.10
CA LEU A 500 -44.73 -1.85 -8.34
C LEU A 500 -44.79 -1.28 -9.76
N MET A 501 -43.73 -0.60 -10.20
CA MET A 501 -43.63 -0.06 -11.56
C MET A 501 -43.79 -1.17 -12.61
N GLN A 502 -43.11 -2.31 -12.45
CA GLN A 502 -43.19 -3.43 -13.39
C GLN A 502 -44.58 -4.06 -13.48
N ASN A 503 -45.34 -3.99 -12.39
CA ASN A 503 -46.72 -4.45 -12.33
C ASN A 503 -47.74 -3.36 -12.70
N ASN A 504 -47.28 -2.25 -13.29
CA ASN A 504 -48.10 -1.08 -13.65
C ASN A 504 -48.89 -0.50 -12.46
N LYS A 505 -48.32 -0.53 -11.25
CA LYS A 505 -48.88 0.05 -10.04
C LYS A 505 -48.15 1.34 -9.67
N GLU A 506 -48.81 2.20 -8.93
CA GLU A 506 -48.17 3.38 -8.35
C GLU A 506 -47.09 2.94 -7.35
N GLN A 507 -45.93 3.60 -7.41
CA GLN A 507 -44.83 3.37 -6.49
C GLN A 507 -45.05 4.10 -5.16
N LEU A 508 -44.31 3.76 -4.11
CA LEU A 508 -44.50 4.32 -2.76
C LEU A 508 -43.50 5.42 -2.42
N TYR A 509 -42.25 5.30 -2.85
CA TYR A 509 -41.15 6.16 -2.42
C TYR A 509 -40.60 7.08 -3.52
N GLY A 510 -41.02 6.88 -4.77
CA GLY A 510 -40.62 7.75 -5.89
C GLY A 510 -39.20 7.48 -6.40
N SER A 511 -38.67 6.27 -6.18
CA SER A 511 -37.29 5.92 -6.56
C SER A 511 -37.13 5.58 -8.04
N GLN A 512 -38.20 5.14 -8.71
CA GLN A 512 -38.16 4.71 -10.11
C GLN A 512 -38.53 5.86 -11.05
N ALA A 513 -37.71 6.03 -12.09
CA ALA A 513 -37.92 6.98 -13.17
C ALA A 513 -37.96 6.26 -14.53
N GLN A 514 -38.62 6.88 -15.51
CA GLN A 514 -38.60 6.43 -16.89
C GLN A 514 -38.39 7.61 -17.83
N ILE A 515 -37.92 7.29 -19.05
CA ILE A 515 -37.86 8.22 -20.15
C ILE A 515 -38.67 7.63 -21.30
N THR A 516 -39.69 8.36 -21.77
CA THR A 516 -40.44 7.98 -22.97
C THR A 516 -40.45 9.13 -23.98
N ALA A 517 -40.63 8.82 -25.26
CA ALA A 517 -40.74 9.84 -26.30
C ALA A 517 -41.94 10.79 -26.05
N ALA A 518 -43.00 10.30 -25.41
CA ALA A 518 -44.22 11.06 -25.15
C ALA A 518 -44.13 11.97 -23.91
N ASN A 519 -43.41 11.54 -22.87
CA ASN A 519 -43.40 12.23 -21.58
C ASN A 519 -42.04 12.83 -21.22
N GLY A 520 -40.99 12.58 -22.01
CA GLY A 520 -39.62 12.86 -21.61
C GLY A 520 -39.24 12.04 -20.38
N PHE A 521 -38.30 12.56 -19.58
CA PHE A 521 -37.98 12.00 -18.27
C PHE A 521 -39.10 12.31 -17.26
N PHE A 522 -39.52 11.31 -16.49
CA PHE A 522 -40.45 11.49 -15.39
C PHE A 522 -40.23 10.45 -14.28
N ILE A 523 -40.60 10.83 -13.05
CA ILE A 523 -40.73 9.88 -11.93
C ILE A 523 -42.02 9.08 -12.10
N TRP A 524 -41.94 7.76 -11.99
CA TRP A 524 -43.11 6.90 -12.11
C TRP A 524 -44.21 7.30 -11.07
N PRO A 525 -45.51 7.23 -11.39
CA PRO A 525 -46.59 7.68 -10.53
C PRO A 525 -46.48 7.16 -9.10
N ILE A 526 -46.59 8.09 -8.15
CA ILE A 526 -46.42 7.83 -6.73
C ILE A 526 -47.79 7.81 -6.07
N LYS A 527 -48.06 6.75 -5.31
CA LYS A 527 -49.28 6.63 -4.51
C LYS A 527 -49.22 7.65 -3.38
N ASP A 528 -50.22 8.52 -3.28
CA ASP A 528 -50.28 9.56 -2.25
C ASP A 528 -48.98 10.38 -2.14
N VAL A 529 -48.80 11.26 -3.11
CA VAL A 529 -47.62 12.13 -3.25
C VAL A 529 -47.41 13.01 -2.01
N ALA A 530 -48.48 13.44 -1.35
CA ALA A 530 -48.39 14.33 -0.18
C ALA A 530 -47.57 13.71 0.97
N MET A 531 -47.62 12.38 1.09
CA MET A 531 -46.95 11.61 2.14
C MET A 531 -45.62 10.99 1.70
N VAL A 532 -45.16 11.22 0.46
CA VAL A 532 -43.97 10.56 -0.08
C VAL A 532 -42.71 10.88 0.71
N ASN A 533 -42.51 12.16 1.07
CA ASN A 533 -41.31 12.59 1.78
C ASN A 533 -41.27 12.05 3.21
N GLU A 534 -42.43 11.85 3.85
CA GLU A 534 -42.52 11.16 5.14
C GLU A 534 -42.11 9.69 5.01
N ARG A 535 -42.62 8.98 4.00
CA ARG A 535 -42.24 7.59 3.72
C ARG A 535 -40.76 7.46 3.38
N ARG A 536 -40.22 8.36 2.56
CA ARG A 536 -38.80 8.40 2.19
C ARG A 536 -37.92 8.59 3.44
N LYS A 537 -38.25 9.55 4.28
CA LYS A 537 -37.54 9.78 5.55
C LYS A 537 -37.61 8.54 6.46
N ALA A 538 -38.78 7.92 6.60
CA ALA A 538 -38.96 6.72 7.41
C ALA A 538 -38.18 5.49 6.88
N ALA A 539 -38.01 5.40 5.56
CA ALA A 539 -37.19 4.38 4.91
C ALA A 539 -35.68 4.70 4.91
N GLY A 540 -35.26 5.87 5.41
CA GLY A 540 -33.85 6.26 5.50
C GLY A 540 -33.27 6.83 4.21
N PHE A 541 -34.10 7.41 3.34
CA PHE A 541 -33.61 8.27 2.26
C PHE A 541 -33.16 9.62 2.84
N GLU A 542 -31.98 10.10 2.44
CA GLU A 542 -31.45 11.39 2.88
C GLU A 542 -32.13 12.57 2.18
N ARG A 543 -32.64 12.34 0.96
CA ARG A 543 -33.17 13.38 0.06
C ARG A 543 -34.69 13.29 -0.09
N SER A 544 -35.34 14.45 -0.14
CA SER A 544 -36.75 14.57 -0.56
C SER A 544 -36.93 14.12 -2.02
N ILE A 545 -38.18 13.95 -2.47
CA ILE A 545 -38.46 13.62 -3.87
C ILE A 545 -38.06 14.76 -4.82
N GLU A 546 -38.20 16.01 -4.37
CA GLU A 546 -37.81 17.21 -5.11
C GLU A 546 -36.28 17.28 -5.26
N GLU A 547 -35.54 17.09 -4.17
CA GLU A 547 -34.07 17.05 -4.18
C GLU A 547 -33.55 15.91 -5.05
N TYR A 548 -34.15 14.72 -4.95
CA TYR A 548 -33.79 13.58 -5.79
C TYR A 548 -34.00 13.86 -7.29
N VAL A 549 -35.08 14.55 -7.65
CA VAL A 549 -35.30 14.97 -9.05
C VAL A 549 -34.29 16.00 -9.50
N ALA A 550 -33.94 16.95 -8.63
CA ALA A 550 -32.92 17.95 -8.91
C ALA A 550 -31.54 17.30 -9.15
N ASP A 551 -31.17 16.26 -8.39
CA ASP A 551 -29.91 15.53 -8.62
C ASP A 551 -29.89 14.81 -9.98
N LEU A 552 -31.03 14.27 -10.41
CA LEU A 552 -31.13 13.51 -11.66
C LEU A 552 -31.19 14.40 -12.90
N MET A 553 -31.74 15.61 -12.78
CA MET A 553 -32.08 16.46 -13.92
C MET A 553 -31.45 17.86 -13.88
N GLY A 554 -30.74 18.21 -12.81
CA GLY A 554 -30.20 19.55 -12.55
C GLY A 554 -31.07 20.37 -11.58
N GLU A 555 -30.45 21.37 -10.91
CA GLU A 555 -31.08 22.16 -9.83
C GLU A 555 -32.39 22.86 -10.23
N ASP A 556 -32.55 23.21 -11.51
CA ASP A 556 -33.75 23.87 -12.03
C ASP A 556 -34.94 22.92 -12.26
N ALA A 557 -34.71 21.60 -12.15
CA ALA A 557 -35.73 20.61 -12.43
C ALA A 557 -36.79 20.57 -11.32
N LYS A 558 -38.05 20.72 -11.71
CA LYS A 558 -39.19 20.64 -10.79
C LYS A 558 -39.82 19.26 -10.84
N PHE A 559 -39.96 18.63 -9.68
CA PHE A 559 -40.75 17.41 -9.54
C PHE A 559 -42.19 17.66 -9.99
N ARG A 560 -42.68 16.81 -10.89
CA ARG A 560 -44.06 16.80 -11.37
C ARG A 560 -44.72 15.48 -11.00
N ALA A 561 -45.76 15.56 -10.17
CA ALA A 561 -46.61 14.42 -9.85
C ALA A 561 -47.44 14.02 -11.08
N LEU A 562 -47.25 12.78 -11.55
CA LEU A 562 -48.06 12.17 -12.61
C LEU A 562 -48.94 11.05 -12.04
N LYS A 563 -50.12 10.86 -12.62
CA LYS A 563 -50.98 9.70 -12.40
C LYS A 563 -50.72 8.62 -13.45
N LEU A 564 -51.02 7.36 -13.11
CA LEU A 564 -50.93 6.25 -14.08
C LEU A 564 -51.74 6.50 -15.36
N SER A 565 -52.90 7.17 -15.26
CA SER A 565 -53.73 7.53 -16.41
C SER A 565 -53.09 8.55 -17.34
N GLU A 566 -52.10 9.31 -16.86
CA GLU A 566 -51.40 10.34 -17.63
C GLU A 566 -50.18 9.79 -18.38
N ILE A 567 -49.74 8.57 -18.06
CA ILE A 567 -48.67 7.90 -18.79
C ILE A 567 -49.25 7.34 -20.09
N LYS A 568 -48.96 8.00 -21.20
CA LYS A 568 -49.11 7.40 -22.53
C LYS A 568 -48.09 6.26 -22.66
N ARG A 569 -48.60 5.03 -22.79
CA ARG A 569 -47.79 3.84 -23.08
C ARG A 569 -47.03 4.05 -24.40
N LEU A 570 -45.79 3.56 -24.44
CA LEU A 570 -45.12 3.24 -25.71
C LEU A 570 -45.81 2.04 -26.36
#